data_AF-A0A9P1CKR9-F1
#
_entry.id   AF-A0A9P1CKR9-F1
#
_cell.length_a   1.000
_cell.length_b   1.000
_cell.length_c   1.000
_cell.angle_alpha   90.00
_cell.angle_beta   90.00
_cell.angle_gamma   90.00
#
_symmetry.space_group_name_H-M   'P 1'
#
loop_
_entity.id
_entity.type
_entity.pdbx_description
1 polymer ?
#
loop_
_entity_poly.entity_id
_entity_poly.type
_entity_poly.pdbx_seq_one_letter_code
_entity_poly.pdbx_strand_id
1 'polypeptide(L)'
;MEEDASDIENGMQRAHWSWQYARHVRRYDRYCKWLKNTIGLRNHREFVIMVAGLVLISVLGMAVDIRLGVLMAKKGGGRQREILVALRLGYSIGLLYFVCPIFKIGHTK
;
A
#
# COMPACT_ATOMS: atom_id res chain seq x y z
N MET A 1 27.45 -26.53 3.06
CA MET A 1 27.45 -26.10 4.48
C MET A 1 28.18 -24.77 4.67
N GLU A 2 29.16 -24.41 3.83
CA GLU A 2 29.75 -23.04 3.82
C GLU A 2 28.87 -21.98 3.16
N GLU A 3 28.10 -22.30 2.11
CA GLU A 3 27.13 -21.37 1.52
C GLU A 3 26.09 -20.89 2.56
N ASP A 4 25.49 -21.80 3.34
CA ASP A 4 24.52 -21.45 4.38
C ASP A 4 25.09 -20.52 5.46
N ALA A 5 26.35 -20.73 5.86
CA ALA A 5 27.03 -19.91 6.86
C ALA A 5 27.31 -18.50 6.34
N SER A 6 27.81 -18.38 5.10
CA SER A 6 28.03 -17.08 4.46
C SER A 6 26.72 -16.32 4.20
N ASP A 7 25.64 -17.01 3.84
CA ASP A 7 24.32 -16.40 3.69
C ASP A 7 23.75 -15.90 5.02
N ILE A 8 23.94 -16.65 6.10
CA ILE A 8 23.55 -16.25 7.46
C ILE A 8 24.33 -15.00 7.89
N GLU A 9 25.65 -14.97 7.67
CA GLU A 9 26.53 -13.83 8.00
C GLU A 9 26.16 -12.57 7.19
N ASN A 10 26.02 -12.70 5.87
CA ASN A 10 25.54 -11.63 4.98
C ASN A 10 24.12 -11.18 5.34
N GLY A 11 23.30 -12.09 5.88
CA GLY A 11 21.98 -11.83 6.42
C GLY A 11 21.98 -10.97 7.68
N MET A 12 22.95 -11.20 8.56
CA MET A 12 23.12 -10.50 9.84
C MET A 12 23.65 -9.08 9.65
N GLN A 13 24.52 -8.83 8.67
CA GLN A 13 25.08 -7.50 8.39
C GLN A 13 24.03 -6.41 8.06
N ARG A 14 22.80 -6.81 7.69
CA ARG A 14 21.69 -5.88 7.43
C ARG A 14 20.47 -6.15 8.34
N ALA A 15 20.66 -6.90 9.41
CA ALA A 15 19.61 -7.17 10.38
C ALA A 15 19.62 -6.07 11.44
N HIS A 16 18.49 -5.40 11.65
CA HIS A 16 18.36 -4.40 12.71
C HIS A 16 17.51 -4.92 13.85
N TRP A 17 17.94 -4.60 15.07
CA TRP A 17 17.14 -4.80 16.27
C TRP A 17 16.09 -3.70 16.39
N SER A 18 14.86 -4.08 16.72
CA SER A 18 13.78 -3.15 17.02
C SER A 18 13.08 -3.67 18.27
N TRP A 19 12.88 -2.81 19.29
CA TRP A 19 12.28 -3.22 20.57
C TRP A 19 10.88 -3.86 20.43
N GLN A 20 10.19 -3.59 19.32
CA GLN A 20 8.87 -4.14 19.00
C GLN A 20 8.87 -5.64 18.66
N TYR A 21 10.04 -6.24 18.38
CA TYR A 21 10.15 -7.64 17.96
C TYR A 21 11.22 -8.37 18.76
N ALA A 22 10.89 -9.58 19.23
CA ALA A 22 11.82 -10.44 19.96
C ALA A 22 12.96 -11.00 19.09
N ARG A 23 12.82 -10.98 17.75
CA ARG A 23 13.84 -11.45 16.80
C ARG A 23 14.31 -10.29 15.92
N HIS A 24 15.60 -10.31 15.58
CA HIS A 24 16.20 -9.38 14.62
C HIS A 24 15.51 -9.45 13.25
N VAL A 25 15.15 -8.31 12.69
CA VAL A 25 14.51 -8.23 11.38
C VAL A 25 15.58 -8.16 10.29
N ARG A 26 15.64 -9.19 9.45
CA ARG A 26 16.62 -9.32 8.36
C ARG A 26 16.30 -8.34 7.22
N ARG A 27 17.26 -7.45 6.87
CA ARG A 27 17.08 -6.31 5.97
C ARG A 27 15.85 -5.48 6.33
N TYR A 28 15.90 -4.88 7.52
CA TYR A 28 14.93 -3.88 7.93
C TYR A 28 14.89 -2.75 6.88
N ASP A 29 13.72 -2.50 6.30
CA ASP A 29 13.51 -1.33 5.46
C ASP A 29 12.84 -0.22 6.27
N ARG A 30 11.68 -0.53 6.88
CA ARG A 30 10.91 0.44 7.70
C ARG A 30 9.77 -0.22 8.46
N TYR A 31 9.41 0.36 9.61
CA TYR A 31 8.18 0.03 10.31
C TYR A 31 6.97 0.67 9.64
N CYS A 32 6.01 -0.15 9.21
CA CYS A 32 4.75 0.32 8.64
C CYS A 32 3.67 0.36 9.71
N LYS A 33 3.31 1.57 10.16
CA LYS A 33 2.23 1.78 11.14
C LYS A 33 0.89 1.21 10.68
N TRP A 34 0.64 1.18 9.37
CA TRP A 34 -0.62 0.70 8.77
C TRP A 34 -0.81 -0.81 8.93
N LEU A 35 0.24 -1.60 8.71
CA LEU A 35 0.21 -3.04 8.97
C LEU A 35 0.51 -3.39 10.43
N LYS A 36 0.87 -2.40 11.26
CA LYS A 36 1.54 -2.61 12.56
C LYS A 36 2.67 -3.65 12.45
N ASN A 37 3.35 -3.64 11.30
CA ASN A 37 4.36 -4.62 10.96
C ASN A 37 5.60 -3.97 10.36
N THR A 38 6.76 -4.55 10.68
CA THR A 38 8.02 -4.18 10.04
C THR A 38 8.09 -4.75 8.63
N ILE A 39 8.35 -3.88 7.67
CA ILE A 39 8.63 -4.28 6.29
C ILE A 39 10.11 -4.61 6.21
N GLY A 40 10.41 -5.88 5.97
CA GLY A 40 11.75 -6.39 5.71
C GLY A 40 11.75 -7.31 4.49
N LEU A 41 12.87 -8.01 4.23
CA LEU A 41 13.08 -8.80 3.01
C LEU A 41 11.91 -9.76 2.67
N ARG A 42 11.35 -10.41 3.70
CA ARG A 42 10.32 -11.44 3.54
C ARG A 42 8.93 -10.89 3.25
N ASN A 43 8.60 -9.70 3.76
CA ASN A 43 7.27 -9.09 3.63
C ASN A 43 7.22 -7.95 2.59
N HIS A 44 8.37 -7.55 2.05
CA HIS A 44 8.44 -6.44 1.09
C HIS A 44 7.61 -6.70 -0.19
N ARG A 45 7.65 -7.93 -0.73
CA ARG A 45 6.90 -8.28 -1.95
C ARG A 45 5.38 -8.26 -1.71
N GLU A 46 4.94 -8.90 -0.63
CA GLU A 46 3.53 -8.96 -0.23
C GLU A 46 2.98 -7.55 0.04
N PHE A 47 3.77 -6.71 0.71
CA PHE A 47 3.46 -5.31 0.93
C PHE A 47 3.29 -4.53 -0.38
N VAL A 48 4.23 -4.67 -1.33
CA VAL A 48 4.14 -3.99 -2.63
C VAL A 48 2.92 -4.46 -3.43
N ILE A 49 2.60 -5.75 -3.42
CA ILE A 49 1.42 -6.29 -4.11
C ILE A 49 0.13 -5.72 -3.51
N MET A 50 0.02 -5.67 -2.17
CA MET A 50 -1.13 -5.08 -1.50
C MET A 50 -1.30 -3.60 -1.89
N VAL A 51 -0.22 -2.81 -1.83
CA VAL A 51 -0.26 -1.38 -2.17
C VAL A 51 -0.58 -1.19 -3.65
N ALA A 52 0.02 -1.96 -4.56
CA ALA A 52 -0.28 -1.91 -5.98
C ALA A 52 -1.73 -2.28 -6.28
N GLY A 53 -2.27 -3.30 -5.59
CA GLY A 53 -3.68 -3.70 -5.69
C GLY A 53 -4.63 -2.59 -5.22
N LEU A 54 -4.32 -1.94 -4.10
CA LEU A 54 -5.08 -0.80 -3.59
C LEU A 54 -5.10 0.37 -4.59
N VAL A 55 -3.94 0.72 -5.16
CA VAL A 55 -3.84 1.76 -6.20
C VAL A 55 -4.66 1.37 -7.43
N LEU A 56 -4.52 0.13 -7.92
CA LEU A 56 -5.22 -0.34 -9.11
C LEU A 56 -6.74 -0.30 -8.91
N ILE A 57 -7.23 -0.82 -7.78
CA ILE A 57 -8.66 -0.82 -7.46
C ILE A 57 -9.18 0.62 -7.33
N SER A 58 -8.43 1.53 -6.70
CA SER A 58 -8.81 2.93 -6.60
C SER A 58 -8.87 3.63 -7.96
N VAL A 59 -7.86 3.43 -8.82
CA VAL A 59 -7.82 4.07 -10.15
C VAL A 59 -8.94 3.55 -11.05
N LEU A 60 -9.11 2.22 -11.13
CA LEU A 60 -10.18 1.62 -11.92
C LEU A 60 -11.56 2.00 -11.37
N GLY A 61 -11.72 1.99 -10.04
CA GLY A 61 -12.95 2.43 -9.37
C GLY A 61 -13.29 3.88 -9.70
N MET A 62 -12.32 4.79 -9.62
CA MET A 62 -12.51 6.20 -10.00
C MET A 62 -12.93 6.36 -11.45
N ALA A 63 -12.33 5.62 -12.38
CA ALA A 63 -12.71 5.68 -13.80
C ALA A 63 -14.18 5.27 -14.02
N VAL A 64 -14.63 4.22 -13.32
CA VAL A 64 -16.02 3.76 -13.35
C VAL A 64 -16.95 4.81 -12.71
N ASP A 65 -16.59 5.34 -11.54
CA ASP A 65 -17.38 6.34 -10.82
C ASP A 65 -17.56 7.63 -11.63
N ILE A 66 -16.50 8.11 -12.30
CA ILE A 66 -16.56 9.28 -13.19
C ILE A 66 -17.49 9.00 -14.37
N ARG A 67 -17.34 7.84 -15.03
CA ARG A 67 -18.20 7.47 -16.16
C ARG A 67 -19.66 7.37 -15.75
N LEU A 68 -19.92 6.78 -14.59
CA LEU A 68 -21.26 6.62 -14.04
C LEU A 68 -21.86 7.98 -13.67
N GLY A 69 -21.07 8.86 -13.05
CA GLY A 69 -21.46 10.24 -12.74
C GLY A 69 -21.83 11.05 -13.98
N VAL A 70 -21.03 10.97 -15.06
CA VAL A 70 -21.34 11.65 -16.33
C VAL A 70 -22.61 11.09 -16.96
N LEU A 71 -22.83 9.77 -16.89
CA LEU A 71 -24.03 9.14 -17.43
C LEU A 71 -25.29 9.54 -16.64
N MET A 72 -25.18 9.62 -15.31
CA MET A 72 -26.25 10.10 -14.43
C MET A 72 -26.57 11.57 -14.68
N ALA A 73 -25.57 12.42 -14.89
CA ALA A 73 -25.76 13.83 -15.22
C ALA A 73 -26.51 14.03 -16.55
N LYS A 74 -26.34 13.12 -17.51
CA LYS A 74 -27.02 13.17 -18.82
C LYS A 74 -28.43 12.56 -18.82
N LYS A 75 -28.66 11.48 -18.06
CA LYS A 75 -29.93 10.71 -18.09
C LYS A 75 -30.83 10.93 -16.88
N GLY A 76 -30.34 11.58 -15.82
CA GLY A 76 -31.02 11.68 -14.53
C GLY A 76 -30.87 10.37 -13.74
N GLY A 77 -29.94 10.34 -12.78
CA GLY A 77 -29.63 9.15 -11.97
C GLY A 77 -30.41 9.02 -10.67
N GLY A 78 -31.07 10.10 -10.24
CA GLY A 78 -31.70 10.21 -8.93
C GLY A 78 -30.68 10.58 -7.85
N ARG A 79 -31.07 11.55 -7.01
CA ARG A 79 -30.20 12.23 -6.04
C ARG A 79 -29.47 11.29 -5.08
N GLN A 80 -30.08 10.16 -4.68
CA GLN A 80 -29.42 9.18 -3.80
C GLN A 80 -28.25 8.46 -4.47
N ARG A 81 -28.37 8.11 -5.76
CA ARG A 81 -27.31 7.40 -6.49
C ARG A 81 -26.14 8.32 -6.78
N GLU A 82 -26.43 9.58 -7.11
CA GLU A 82 -25.42 10.62 -7.31
C GLU A 82 -24.59 10.86 -6.04
N ILE A 83 -25.24 10.97 -4.87
CA ILE A 83 -24.55 11.12 -3.58
C ILE A 83 -23.68 9.89 -3.29
N LEU A 84 -24.18 8.68 -3.54
CA LEU A 84 -23.42 7.45 -3.30
C LEU A 84 -22.15 7.38 -4.17
N VAL A 85 -22.26 7.72 -5.46
CA VAL A 85 -21.12 7.76 -6.38
C VAL A 85 -20.13 8.85 -5.98
N ALA A 86 -20.60 10.03 -5.61
CA ALA A 86 -19.74 11.12 -5.13
C ALA A 86 -18.98 10.73 -3.85
N LEU A 87 -19.66 10.09 -2.90
CA LEU A 87 -19.05 9.59 -1.65
C LEU A 87 -17.99 8.52 -1.95
N ARG A 88 -18.27 7.59 -2.86
CA ARG A 88 -17.34 6.53 -3.25
C ARG A 88 -16.12 7.08 -3.99
N LEU A 89 -16.32 8.07 -4.86
CA LEU A 89 -15.23 8.78 -5.52
C LEU A 89 -14.34 9.49 -4.51
N GLY A 90 -14.94 10.19 -3.54
CA GLY A 90 -14.22 10.83 -2.44
C GLY A 90 -13.41 9.85 -1.60
N TYR A 91 -13.99 8.69 -1.26
CA TYR A 91 -13.26 7.61 -0.58
C TYR A 91 -12.05 7.13 -1.39
N SER A 92 -12.20 6.93 -2.70
CA SER A 92 -11.11 6.47 -3.58
C SER A 92 -9.97 7.48 -3.68
N ILE A 93 -10.29 8.78 -3.73
CA ILE A 93 -9.30 9.87 -3.69
C ILE A 93 -8.58 9.90 -2.34
N GLY A 94 -9.32 9.78 -1.24
CA GLY A 94 -8.73 9.69 0.09
C GLY A 94 -7.77 8.52 0.23
N LEU A 95 -8.15 7.35 -0.29
CA LEU A 95 -7.30 6.16 -0.27
C LEU A 95 -5.99 6.37 -1.04
N LEU A 96 -6.05 6.98 -2.23
CA LEU A 96 -4.85 7.34 -3.00
C LEU A 96 -3.96 8.33 -2.24
N TYR A 97 -4.55 9.35 -1.60
CA TYR A 97 -3.82 10.32 -0.78
C TYR A 97 -3.05 9.63 0.36
N PHE A 98 -3.66 8.67 1.04
CA PHE A 98 -3.00 7.89 2.10
C PHE A 98 -1.92 6.94 1.58
N VAL A 99 -2.05 6.46 0.33
CA VAL A 99 -1.09 5.56 -0.29
C VAL A 99 0.12 6.30 -0.88
N CYS A 100 -0.03 7.54 -1.38
CA CYS A 100 1.08 8.36 -1.90
C CYS A 100 2.30 8.50 -0.97
N PRO A 101 2.18 8.82 0.34
CA PRO A 101 3.34 8.92 1.23
C PRO A 101 4.06 7.58 1.40
N ILE A 102 3.40 6.45 1.16
CA ILE A 102 4.02 5.12 1.22
C ILE A 102 5.09 4.97 0.13
N PHE A 103 4.84 5.51 -1.07
CA PHE A 103 5.78 5.50 -2.18
C PHE A 103 6.87 6.56 -2.05
N LYS A 104 6.53 7.76 -1.57
CA LYS A 104 7.49 8.86 -1.42
C LYS A 104 8.63 8.53 -0.44
N ILE A 105 8.35 7.76 0.61
CA ILE A 105 9.37 7.31 1.59
C ILE A 105 10.30 6.22 1.00
N GLY A 106 9.91 5.53 -0.08
CA GLY A 106 10.73 4.50 -0.71
C GLY A 106 11.82 5.01 -1.66
N HIS A 107 11.79 6.29 -2.04
CA HIS A 107 12.66 6.87 -3.08
C HIS A 107 13.76 7.80 -2.55
N THR A 108 13.81 8.03 -1.23
CA THR A 108 14.91 8.70 -0.53
C THR A 108 15.77 7.63 0.15
N LYS A 109 16.64 6.99 -0.63
CA LYS A 109 17.89 6.40 -0.15
C LYS A 109 19.03 7.11 -0.87
#